data_AF-A0A398B338-F1
#
_entry.id   AF-A0A398B338-F1
#
_cell.length_a   1.000
_cell.length_b   1.000
_cell.length_c   1.000
_cell.angle_alpha   90.00
_cell.angle_beta   90.00
_cell.angle_gamma   90.00
#
_symmetry.space_group_name_H-M   'P 1'
#
loop_
_entity.id
_entity.type
_entity.pdbx_description
1 polymer ?
#
loop_
_entity_poly.entity_id
_entity_poly.type
_entity_poly.pdbx_seq_one_letter_code
_entity_poly.pdbx_strand_id
1 'polypeptide(L)'
;MSDYKRKKSSPAYGYVTLIGSKPIMVQSGESITFNQNGLLNNIQFSPPSDTLIIRKSGDYRIEYVLLIDGPASSSTYGLILNDSLVQGRLTNEGSL
;
A
#
# COMPACT_ATOMS: atom_id res chain seq x y z
N MET A 1 43.88 0.46 -3.04
CA MET A 1 42.49 0.75 -2.61
C MET A 1 41.59 0.56 -3.82
N SER A 2 40.67 -0.42 -3.79
CA SER A 2 39.72 -0.64 -4.88
C SER A 2 38.50 0.25 -4.71
N ASP A 3 38.14 0.99 -5.76
CA ASP A 3 36.91 1.76 -5.83
C ASP A 3 35.72 0.81 -5.82
N TYR A 4 35.15 0.59 -4.64
CA TYR A 4 33.90 -0.13 -4.47
C TYR A 4 32.82 0.68 -5.19
N LYS A 5 32.48 0.29 -6.43
CA LYS A 5 31.33 0.83 -7.17
C LYS A 5 30.08 0.59 -6.31
N ARG A 6 29.71 1.57 -5.48
CA ARG A 6 28.38 1.66 -4.86
C ARG A 6 27.39 1.61 -6.02
N LYS A 7 26.78 0.44 -6.26
CA LYS A 7 25.57 0.36 -7.09
C LYS A 7 24.61 1.40 -6.52
N LYS A 8 24.35 2.48 -7.28
CA LYS A 8 23.33 3.47 -6.92
C LYS A 8 22.06 2.68 -6.63
N SER A 9 21.62 2.71 -5.37
CA SER A 9 20.35 2.09 -5.00
C SER A 9 19.26 2.96 -5.61
N SER A 10 18.56 2.46 -6.61
CA SER A 10 17.37 3.15 -7.12
C SER A 10 16.27 3.07 -6.05
N PRO A 11 15.54 4.16 -5.78
CA PRO A 11 14.46 4.17 -4.79
C PRO A 11 13.36 3.19 -5.20
N ALA A 12 12.66 2.61 -4.22
CA ALA A 12 11.45 1.85 -4.54
C ALA A 12 10.30 2.82 -4.81
N TYR A 13 9.59 2.64 -5.92
CA TYR A 13 8.45 3.47 -6.29
C TYR A 13 7.47 2.70 -7.18
N GLY A 14 6.22 3.15 -7.17
CA GLY A 14 5.16 2.59 -7.97
C GLY A 14 3.80 2.77 -7.30
N TYR A 15 2.77 2.15 -7.87
CA TYR A 15 1.43 2.11 -7.28
C TYR A 15 0.72 0.79 -7.61
N VAL A 16 -0.19 0.42 -6.73
CA VAL A 16 -1.20 -0.64 -6.96
C VAL A 16 -2.58 -0.03 -6.88
N THR A 17 -3.52 -0.65 -7.56
CA THR A 17 -4.88 -0.13 -7.66
C THR A 17 -5.89 -1.25 -7.82
N LEU A 18 -7.11 -0.96 -7.42
CA LEU A 18 -8.28 -1.78 -7.69
C LEU A 18 -9.02 -1.15 -8.88
N ILE A 19 -9.11 -1.88 -9.99
CA ILE A 19 -9.95 -1.50 -11.14
C ILE A 19 -11.15 -2.42 -11.18
N GLY A 20 -12.34 -1.82 -11.15
CA GLY A 20 -13.60 -2.55 -11.24
C GLY A 20 -14.77 -1.58 -11.34
N SER A 21 -15.93 -2.09 -11.74
CA SER A 21 -17.16 -1.30 -11.87
C SER A 21 -18.13 -1.47 -10.69
N LYS A 22 -17.76 -2.28 -9.69
CA LYS A 22 -18.56 -2.56 -8.50
C LYS A 22 -17.72 -2.36 -7.24
N PRO A 23 -18.31 -1.85 -6.15
CA PRO A 23 -17.66 -1.84 -4.84
C PRO A 23 -17.26 -3.26 -4.44
N ILE A 24 -16.15 -3.37 -3.71
CA ILE A 24 -15.77 -4.61 -3.03
C ILE A 24 -16.20 -4.53 -1.57
N MET A 25 -16.73 -5.64 -1.07
CA MET A 25 -16.99 -5.78 0.36
C MET A 25 -15.69 -6.22 1.04
N VAL A 26 -15.32 -5.54 2.12
CA VAL A 26 -14.16 -5.89 2.95
C VAL A 26 -14.65 -6.05 4.37
N GLN A 27 -14.43 -7.21 4.99
CA GLN A 27 -14.87 -7.46 6.36
C GLN A 27 -13.86 -6.87 7.36
N SER A 28 -14.33 -6.65 8.60
CA SER A 28 -13.45 -6.17 9.67
C SER A 28 -12.30 -7.15 9.90
N GLY A 29 -11.07 -6.65 9.84
CA GLY A 29 -9.85 -7.45 10.01
C GLY A 29 -9.30 -8.05 8.71
N GLU A 30 -10.00 -7.89 7.59
CA GLU A 30 -9.50 -8.31 6.27
C GLU A 30 -8.67 -7.21 5.60
N SER A 31 -7.72 -7.65 4.76
CA SER A 31 -6.93 -6.76 3.92
C SER A 31 -7.65 -6.42 2.61
N ILE A 32 -7.40 -5.21 2.11
CA ILE A 32 -7.90 -4.80 0.79
C ILE A 32 -7.06 -5.47 -0.30
N THR A 33 -7.70 -6.27 -1.16
CA THR A 33 -7.04 -6.85 -2.33
C THR A 33 -7.02 -5.86 -3.50
N PHE A 34 -5.84 -5.62 -4.07
CA PHE A 34 -5.66 -4.86 -5.30
C PHE A 34 -5.46 -5.80 -6.48
N ASN A 35 -5.98 -5.44 -7.65
CA ASN A 35 -5.98 -6.32 -8.83
C ASN A 35 -5.13 -5.81 -9.99
N GLN A 36 -4.50 -4.65 -9.86
CA GLN A 36 -3.60 -4.08 -10.86
C GLN A 36 -2.47 -3.28 -10.22
N ASN A 37 -1.44 -3.02 -11.02
CA ASN A 37 -0.33 -2.16 -10.66
C ASN A 37 0.16 -1.34 -11.86
N GLY A 38 0.70 -0.16 -11.57
CA GLY A 38 1.48 0.60 -12.54
C GLY A 38 2.92 0.12 -12.61
N LEU A 39 3.83 1.01 -13.03
CA LEU A 39 5.26 0.77 -12.98
C LEU A 39 5.69 0.47 -11.53
N LEU A 40 6.35 -0.66 -11.32
CA LEU A 40 6.94 -1.03 -10.04
C LEU A 40 8.45 -1.10 -10.20
N ASN A 41 9.17 -0.30 -9.42
CA ASN A 41 10.62 -0.36 -9.32
C ASN A 41 11.01 -0.81 -7.92
N ASN A 42 11.75 -1.91 -7.80
CA ASN A 42 12.16 -2.51 -6.53
C ASN A 42 11.02 -2.83 -5.55
N ILE A 43 9.80 -3.00 -6.06
CA ILE A 43 8.61 -3.48 -5.34
C ILE A 43 8.13 -4.73 -6.06
N GLN A 44 7.88 -5.81 -5.33
CA GLN A 44 7.27 -7.02 -5.86
C GLN A 44 5.79 -7.04 -5.48
N PHE A 45 4.96 -7.32 -6.49
CA PHE A 45 3.51 -7.45 -6.38
C PHE A 45 3.02 -8.36 -7.49
N SER A 46 2.10 -9.27 -7.16
CA SER A 46 1.49 -10.20 -8.11
C SER A 46 -0.03 -10.09 -8.00
N PRO A 47 -0.70 -9.30 -8.86
CA PRO A 47 -2.13 -9.14 -8.77
C PRO A 47 -2.88 -10.45 -9.13
N PRO A 48 -4.04 -10.72 -8.49
CA PRO A 48 -4.60 -9.98 -7.36
C PRO A 48 -3.85 -10.29 -6.05
N SER A 49 -3.56 -9.26 -5.26
CA SER A 49 -2.88 -9.41 -3.97
C SER A 49 -3.19 -8.22 -3.07
N ASP A 50 -3.15 -8.45 -1.76
CA ASP A 50 -3.25 -7.44 -0.72
C ASP A 50 -1.88 -6.98 -0.19
N THR A 51 -0.81 -7.63 -0.63
CA THR A 51 0.53 -7.49 -0.04
C THR A 51 1.53 -6.97 -1.07
N LEU A 52 2.29 -5.95 -0.66
CA LEU A 52 3.45 -5.42 -1.37
C LEU A 52 4.74 -5.86 -0.69
N ILE A 53 5.70 -6.38 -1.45
CA ILE A 53 7.00 -6.83 -0.92
C ILE A 53 8.09 -5.85 -1.35
N ILE A 54 8.66 -5.15 -0.38
CA ILE A 54 9.84 -4.29 -0.55
C ILE A 54 11.05 -5.03 0.01
N ARG A 55 11.98 -5.47 -0.86
CA ARG A 55 13.10 -6.34 -0.45
C ARG A 55 14.31 -5.60 0.12
N LYS A 56 14.32 -4.27 0.04
CA LYS A 56 15.41 -3.44 0.57
C LYS A 56 14.91 -2.69 1.79
N SER A 57 15.77 -2.53 2.78
CA SER A 57 15.52 -1.62 3.89
C SER A 57 15.72 -0.18 3.43
N GLY A 58 15.00 0.73 4.08
CA GLY A 58 15.04 2.16 3.82
C GLY A 58 13.81 2.85 4.38
N ASP A 59 13.81 4.17 4.28
CA ASP A 59 12.64 4.98 4.60
C ASP A 59 11.71 5.04 3.39
N TYR A 60 10.44 4.70 3.60
CA TYR A 60 9.43 4.66 2.56
C TYR A 60 8.26 5.57 2.92
N ARG A 61 7.84 6.39 1.95
CA ARG A 61 6.57 7.10 2.01
C ARG A 61 5.53 6.25 1.31
N ILE A 62 4.46 5.92 2.03
CA ILE A 62 3.30 5.24 1.47
C ILE A 62 2.09 6.15 1.65
N GLU A 63 1.32 6.29 0.59
CA GLU A 63 0.10 7.07 0.53
C GLU A 63 -0.98 6.21 -0.09
N TYR A 64 -2.21 6.37 0.37
CA TYR A 64 -3.36 5.64 -0.13
C TYR A 64 -4.58 6.55 -0.18
N VAL A 65 -5.49 6.25 -1.10
CA VAL A 65 -6.80 6.88 -1.23
C VAL A 65 -7.82 5.76 -1.34
N LEU A 66 -8.84 5.81 -0.50
CA LEU A 66 -9.95 4.86 -0.51
C LEU A 66 -11.23 5.60 -0.89
N LEU A 67 -11.96 5.06 -1.86
CA LEU A 67 -13.31 5.51 -2.19
C LEU A 67 -14.27 4.50 -1.57
N ILE A 68 -15.01 4.93 -0.55
CA ILE A 68 -15.88 4.07 0.24
C ILE A 68 -17.32 4.33 -0.18
N ASP A 69 -18.02 3.27 -0.56
CA ASP A 69 -19.46 3.32 -0.83
C ASP A 69 -20.22 3.07 0.49
N GLY A 70 -20.80 4.13 1.06
CA GLY A 70 -21.48 4.11 2.36
C GLY A 70 -21.08 5.26 3.30
N PRO A 71 -21.62 5.32 4.53
CA PRO A 71 -21.20 6.35 5.48
C PRO A 71 -19.73 6.14 5.87
N ALA A 72 -18.87 7.07 5.42
CA ALA A 72 -17.43 7.03 5.67
C ALA A 72 -17.08 6.91 7.18
N SER A 73 -17.95 7.41 8.05
CA SER A 73 -17.79 7.45 9.50
C SER A 73 -17.82 6.10 10.25
N SER A 74 -18.05 4.96 9.58
CA SER A 74 -18.17 3.66 10.27
C SER A 74 -16.99 2.70 10.11
N SER A 75 -15.96 3.05 9.34
CA SER A 75 -14.87 2.12 9.04
C SER A 75 -13.50 2.79 9.12
N THR A 76 -12.59 2.18 9.87
CA THR A 76 -11.19 2.64 9.96
C THR A 76 -10.29 1.69 9.19
N TYR A 77 -9.44 2.23 8.33
CA TYR A 77 -8.43 1.48 7.59
C TYR A 77 -7.05 1.85 8.09
N GLY A 78 -6.09 0.94 7.98
CA GLY A 78 -4.74 1.15 8.46
C GLY A 78 -3.70 0.50 7.55
N LEU A 79 -2.46 0.96 7.65
CA LEU A 79 -1.34 0.33 6.97
C LEU A 79 -0.65 -0.65 7.92
N ILE A 80 -0.51 -1.90 7.47
CA ILE A 80 0.17 -2.97 8.22
C ILE A 80 1.55 -3.20 7.59
N LEU A 81 2.58 -3.25 8.43
CA LEU A 81 3.95 -3.63 8.05
C LEU A 81 4.34 -4.87 8.86
N ASN A 82 4.51 -6.02 8.20
CA ASN A 82 4.87 -7.29 8.83
C ASN A 82 4.01 -7.56 10.08
N ASP A 83 2.69 -7.61 9.89
CA ASP A 83 1.68 -7.86 10.93
C ASP A 83 1.56 -6.79 12.03
N SER A 84 2.29 -5.67 11.91
CA SER A 84 2.22 -4.55 12.85
C SER A 84 1.55 -3.32 12.24
N LEU A 85 0.60 -2.73 12.96
CA LEU A 85 -0.01 -1.46 12.56
C LEU A 85 1.04 -0.34 12.54
N VAL A 86 1.15 0.35 11.41
CA VAL A 86 1.97 1.55 11.30
C VAL A 86 1.26 2.71 12.00
N GLN A 87 1.88 3.18 13.09
CA GLN A 87 1.34 4.25 13.94
C GLN A 87 1.03 5.52 13.14
N GLY A 88 -0.12 6.15 13.45
CA GLY A 88 -0.55 7.40 12.81
C GLY A 88 -0.98 7.26 11.35
N ARG A 89 -1.20 6.03 10.85
CA ARG A 89 -1.67 5.76 9.47
C ARG A 89 -3.07 5.17 9.40
N LEU A 90 -3.86 5.35 10.46
CA LEU A 90 -5.28 5.07 10.42
C LEU A 90 -6.01 6.15 9.61
N THR A 91 -7.05 5.79 8.85
CA THR A 91 -7.92 6.78 8.22
C THR A 91 -8.54 7.65 9.31
N ASN A 92 -8.32 8.96 9.19
CA ASN A 92 -9.07 9.94 9.95
C ASN A 92 -10.17 10.44 9.04
N GLU A 93 -11.42 10.13 9.37
CA GLU A 93 -12.57 10.61 8.62
C GLU A 93 -12.66 12.14 8.77
N GLY A 94 -12.63 12.85 7.64
CA GLY A 94 -13.00 14.25 7.62
C GLY A 94 -14.52 14.35 7.76
N SER A 95 -15.02 14.93 8.86
CA SER A 95 -16.40 15.41 8.88
C SER A 95 -16.52 16.52 7.83
N LEU A 96 -17.26 16.27 6.75
CA LEU A 96 -17.73 17.34 5.86
C LEU A 96 -18.62 18.32 6.63
#